data_AF-A0AAU4VT37-F1
#
_entry.id   AF-A0AAU4VT37-F1
#
_cell.length_a   1.000
_cell.length_b   1.000
_cell.length_c   1.000
_cell.angle_alpha   90.00
_cell.angle_beta   90.00
_cell.angle_gamma   90.00
#
_symmetry.space_group_name_H-M   'P 1'
#
loop_
_entity.id
_entity.type
_entity.pdbx_description
1 polymer ?
#
loop_
_entity_poly.entity_id
_entity_poly.type
_entity_poly.pdbx_seq_one_letter_code
_entity_poly.pdbx_strand_id
1 'polypeptide(L)'
;MDLVLEVPDPEALTGAALAHIEADEFMPDEERGHAESAVREDESEALAYLVDPTDLVADIPGVELAQASWSSEPVEYDPEAMEWDLGEEDGDYEEETTDNA
;
A
#
# COMPACT_ATOMS: atom_id res chain seq x y z
N MET A 1 -17.46 21.52 -8.57
CA MET A 1 -18.28 21.08 -7.43
C MET A 1 -17.48 19.98 -6.80
N ASP A 2 -17.20 20.07 -5.51
CA ASP A 2 -16.43 19.06 -4.81
C ASP A 2 -17.40 18.06 -4.18
N LEU A 3 -17.18 16.77 -4.42
CA LEU A 3 -17.94 15.68 -3.83
C LEU A 3 -17.13 15.12 -2.67
N VAL A 4 -17.74 15.06 -1.48
CA VAL A 4 -17.17 14.40 -0.30
C VAL A 4 -18.09 13.24 0.06
N LEU A 5 -17.50 12.06 0.16
CA LEU A 5 -18.16 10.83 0.59
C LEU A 5 -17.54 10.39 1.92
N GLU A 6 -18.38 10.06 2.89
CA GLU A 6 -17.98 9.46 4.16
C GLU A 6 -18.30 7.96 4.14
N VAL A 7 -17.35 7.14 4.57
CA VAL A 7 -17.56 5.71 4.84
C VAL A 7 -17.61 5.55 6.36
N PRO A 8 -18.78 5.33 6.96
CA PRO A 8 -18.96 5.46 8.41
C PRO A 8 -18.55 4.21 9.21
N ASP A 9 -18.30 3.08 8.52
CA ASP A 9 -18.05 1.79 9.16
C ASP A 9 -16.70 1.21 8.68
N PRO A 10 -15.61 1.50 9.42
CA PRO A 10 -14.27 1.03 9.06
C PRO A 10 -14.15 -0.49 9.19
N GLU A 11 -14.82 -1.12 10.16
CA GLU A 11 -14.79 -2.56 10.35
C GLU A 11 -15.48 -3.30 9.19
N ALA A 12 -16.62 -2.78 8.71
CA ALA A 12 -17.28 -3.31 7.54
C ALA A 12 -16.44 -3.13 6.27
N LEU A 13 -15.69 -2.03 6.15
CA LEU A 13 -14.79 -1.79 5.02
C LEU A 13 -13.64 -2.79 5.00
N THR A 14 -12.93 -2.96 6.12
CA THR A 14 -11.88 -3.98 6.27
C THR A 14 -12.45 -5.38 6.04
N GLY A 15 -13.63 -5.68 6.58
CA GLY A 15 -14.30 -6.97 6.37
C GLY A 15 -14.63 -7.25 4.90
N ALA A 16 -15.06 -6.23 4.15
CA ALA A 16 -15.30 -6.35 2.70
C ALA A 16 -14.01 -6.61 1.93
N ALA A 17 -12.92 -5.90 2.27
CA ALA A 17 -11.61 -6.13 1.66
C ALA A 17 -11.10 -7.55 1.93
N LEU A 18 -11.17 -8.03 3.17
CA LEU A 18 -10.79 -9.40 3.54
C LEU A 18 -11.61 -10.46 2.80
N ALA A 19 -12.92 -10.26 2.65
CA ALA A 19 -13.77 -11.16 1.90
C ALA A 19 -13.42 -11.17 0.39
N HIS A 20 -13.00 -10.02 -0.16
CA HIS A 20 -12.54 -9.92 -1.54
C HIS A 20 -11.21 -10.66 -1.73
N ILE A 21 -10.25 -10.46 -0.81
CA ILE A 21 -8.97 -11.18 -0.79
C ILE A 21 -9.23 -12.69 -0.76
N GLU A 22 -10.05 -13.17 0.18
CA GLU A 22 -10.37 -14.60 0.32
C GLU A 22 -10.99 -15.18 -0.97
N ALA A 23 -11.81 -14.40 -1.67
CA ALA A 23 -12.49 -14.83 -2.89
C ALA A 23 -11.61 -14.87 -4.14
N ASP A 24 -10.44 -14.21 -4.14
CA ASP A 24 -9.53 -14.21 -5.28
C ASP A 24 -8.78 -15.55 -5.37
N GLU A 25 -9.19 -16.42 -6.30
CA GLU A 25 -8.56 -17.74 -6.52
C GLU A 25 -7.22 -17.68 -7.26
N PHE A 26 -6.86 -16.52 -7.83
CA PHE A 26 -5.65 -16.33 -8.61
C PHE A 26 -4.50 -15.72 -7.79
N MET A 27 -4.80 -15.20 -6.60
CA MET A 27 -3.82 -14.61 -5.69
C MET A 27 -2.96 -15.69 -4.98
N PRO A 28 -1.62 -15.67 -5.17
CA PRO A 28 -0.69 -16.54 -4.44
C PRO A 28 -0.77 -16.36 -2.93
N ASP A 29 -0.48 -17.41 -2.16
CA ASP A 29 -0.61 -17.41 -0.69
C ASP A 29 0.25 -16.34 0.01
N GLU A 30 1.47 -16.09 -0.50
CA GLU A 30 2.37 -15.06 0.05
C GLU A 30 1.81 -13.65 -0.16
N GLU A 31 1.32 -13.37 -1.37
CA GLU A 31 0.67 -12.11 -1.71
C GLU A 31 -0.62 -11.92 -0.89
N ARG A 32 -1.40 -12.99 -0.72
CA ARG A 32 -2.61 -12.99 0.10
C ARG A 32 -2.32 -12.58 1.53
N GLY A 33 -1.29 -13.19 2.16
CA GLY A 33 -0.89 -12.85 3.53
C GLY A 33 -0.47 -11.39 3.67
N HIS A 34 0.22 -10.83 2.68
CA HIS A 34 0.60 -9.42 2.67
C HIS A 34 -0.62 -8.50 2.53
N ALA A 35 -1.51 -8.75 1.57
CA ALA A 35 -2.74 -7.99 1.36
C ALA A 35 -3.63 -8.02 2.61
N GLU A 36 -3.79 -9.20 3.21
CA GLU A 36 -4.53 -9.42 4.45
C GLU A 36 -3.96 -8.66 5.65
N SER A 37 -2.64 -8.45 5.69
CA SER A 37 -1.99 -7.65 6.73
C SER A 37 -2.27 -6.16 6.50
N ALA A 38 -2.05 -5.68 5.27
CA ALA A 38 -2.22 -4.27 4.91
C ALA A 38 -3.64 -3.76 5.17
N VAL A 39 -4.68 -4.50 4.74
CA VAL A 39 -6.08 -4.06 4.93
C VAL A 39 -6.55 -4.09 6.39
N ARG A 40 -5.83 -4.81 7.26
CA ARG A 40 -6.09 -4.81 8.71
C ARG A 40 -5.33 -3.69 9.43
N GLU A 41 -4.30 -3.13 8.79
CA GLU A 41 -3.45 -2.09 9.35
C GLU A 41 -4.02 -0.68 9.13
N ASP A 42 -4.61 -0.42 7.95
CA ASP A 42 -5.17 0.90 7.59
C ASP A 42 -6.45 0.77 6.75
N GLU A 43 -7.48 1.57 7.07
CA GLU A 43 -8.72 1.64 6.29
C GLU A 43 -8.51 2.14 4.86
N SER A 44 -7.48 2.95 4.64
CA SER A 44 -7.04 3.44 3.33
C SER A 44 -6.55 2.30 2.45
N GLU A 45 -5.83 1.34 3.02
CA GLU A 45 -5.41 0.12 2.32
C GLU A 45 -6.61 -0.77 1.98
N ALA A 46 -7.55 -0.92 2.93
CA ALA A 46 -8.80 -1.63 2.68
C ALA A 46 -9.61 -0.99 1.53
N LEU A 47 -9.69 0.33 1.49
CA LEU A 47 -10.34 1.05 0.39
C LEU A 47 -9.60 0.89 -0.93
N ALA A 48 -8.28 1.05 -0.93
CA ALA A 48 -7.44 0.92 -2.12
C ALA A 48 -7.57 -0.48 -2.74
N TYR A 49 -7.62 -1.52 -1.90
CA TYR A 49 -7.79 -2.91 -2.35
C TYR A 49 -9.13 -3.15 -3.05
N LEU A 50 -10.20 -2.46 -2.64
CA LEU A 50 -11.55 -2.61 -3.19
C LEU A 50 -11.79 -1.81 -4.49
N VAL A 51 -10.86 -0.94 -4.86
CA VAL A 51 -10.98 -0.09 -6.05
C VAL A 51 -10.13 -0.67 -7.17
N ASP A 52 -10.76 -1.05 -8.29
CA ASP A 52 -10.03 -1.24 -9.54
C ASP A 52 -9.85 0.14 -10.21
N PRO A 53 -8.62 0.70 -10.20
CA PRO A 53 -8.39 2.03 -10.75
C PRO A 53 -8.54 2.08 -12.27
N THR A 54 -8.36 0.96 -12.96
CA THR A 54 -8.47 0.89 -14.41
C THR A 54 -9.92 0.83 -14.86
N ASP A 55 -10.74 0.00 -14.20
CA ASP A 55 -12.18 -0.06 -14.43
C ASP A 55 -12.85 1.28 -14.07
N LEU A 56 -12.44 1.90 -12.96
CA LEU A 56 -12.97 3.18 -12.49
C LEU A 56 -12.92 4.29 -13.56
N VAL A 57 -11.87 4.31 -14.38
CA VAL A 57 -11.65 5.37 -15.38
C VAL A 57 -12.00 4.95 -16.81
N ALA A 58 -12.30 3.66 -17.04
CA ALA A 58 -12.53 3.10 -18.37
C ALA A 58 -13.75 3.72 -19.09
N ASP A 59 -14.79 4.08 -18.34
CA ASP A 59 -16.03 4.63 -18.88
C ASP A 59 -16.04 6.16 -19.03
N ILE A 60 -14.95 6.84 -18.64
CA ILE A 60 -14.88 8.31 -18.68
C ILE A 60 -14.60 8.79 -20.12
N PRO A 61 -15.51 9.55 -20.75
CA PRO A 61 -15.33 9.97 -22.14
C PRO A 61 -14.07 10.82 -22.35
N GLY A 62 -13.23 10.41 -23.30
CA GLY A 62 -12.01 11.12 -23.65
C GLY A 62 -10.80 10.81 -22.77
N VAL A 63 -10.93 9.89 -21.80
CA VAL A 63 -9.79 9.31 -21.09
C VAL A 63 -9.20 8.19 -21.94
N GLU A 64 -7.89 8.25 -22.17
CA GLU A 64 -7.11 7.18 -22.79
C GLU A 64 -6.04 6.71 -21.79
N LEU A 65 -6.07 5.43 -21.43
CA LEU A 65 -5.04 4.82 -20.58
C LEU A 65 -3.77 4.57 -21.39
N ALA A 66 -2.66 5.16 -20.95
CA ALA A 66 -1.33 4.92 -21.52
C ALA A 66 -0.44 4.22 -20.50
N GLN A 67 0.22 3.15 -20.93
CA GLN A 67 1.19 2.44 -20.09
C GLN A 67 2.52 3.21 -20.10
N ALA A 68 3.01 3.57 -18.91
CA ALA A 68 4.35 4.11 -18.73
C ALA A 68 5.26 2.99 -18.22
N SER A 69 6.35 2.72 -18.95
CA SER A 69 7.40 1.83 -18.47
C SER A 69 8.58 2.66 -17.97
N TRP A 70 9.09 2.30 -16.81
CA TRP A 70 10.38 2.76 -16.31
C TRP A 70 11.34 1.58 -16.34
N SER A 71 12.51 1.80 -16.92
CA SER A 71 13.63 0.86 -16.86
C SER A 71 14.71 1.47 -15.98
N SER A 72 15.18 0.70 -15.00
CA SER A 72 16.45 0.97 -14.35
C SER A 72 17.57 0.24 -15.07
N GLU A 73 18.76 0.84 -15.08
CA GLU A 73 19.98 0.12 -15.46
C GLU A 73 20.50 -0.64 -14.23
N PRO A 74 20.79 -1.95 -14.32
CA PRO A 74 21.45 -2.65 -13.24
C PRO A 74 22.87 -2.09 -13.09
N VAL A 75 23.17 -1.58 -11.90
CA VAL A 75 24.51 -1.10 -11.53
C VAL A 75 25.17 -2.07 -10.56
N GLU A 76 26.49 -2.22 -10.62
CA GLU A 76 27.22 -2.98 -9.60
C GLU A 76 27.10 -2.28 -8.24
N TYR A 77 26.90 -3.07 -7.19
CA TYR A 77 26.89 -2.54 -5.83
C TYR A 77 28.26 -1.93 -5.52
N ASP A 78 28.29 -0.63 -5.27
CA ASP A 78 29.48 0.11 -4.87
C ASP A 78 29.41 0.38 -3.35
N PRO A 79 30.22 -0.31 -2.52
CA PRO A 79 30.25 -0.09 -1.07
C PRO A 79 30.86 1.27 -0.67
N GLU A 80 31.50 1.97 -1.60
CA GLU A 80 32.00 3.35 -1.40
C GLU A 80 31.02 4.40 -1.91
N ALA A 81 29.96 4.01 -2.64
CA ALA A 81 28.87 4.91 -2.93
C ALA A 81 28.24 5.36 -1.62
N MET A 82 27.86 6.64 -1.55
CA MET A 82 27.07 7.12 -0.43
C MET A 82 25.89 6.18 -0.27
N GLU A 83 25.78 5.51 0.88
CA GLU A 83 24.52 4.87 1.27
C GLU A 83 23.44 5.91 1.00
N TRP A 84 22.36 5.48 0.37
CA TRP A 84 21.19 6.34 0.24
C TRP A 84 20.91 6.83 1.65
N ASP A 85 21.08 8.13 1.87
CA ASP A 85 20.73 8.78 3.13
C ASP A 85 19.20 8.75 3.18
N LEU A 86 18.67 7.57 3.50
CA LEU A 86 17.32 7.34 3.96
C LEU A 86 17.31 8.01 5.32
N GLY A 87 17.22 9.35 5.31
CA GLY A 87 17.28 10.14 6.52
C GLY A 87 16.39 9.50 7.58
N GLU A 88 16.90 9.42 8.81
CA GLU A 88 16.26 8.76 9.96
C GLU A 88 14.83 9.27 10.18
N GLU A 89 13.86 8.70 9.49
CA GLU A 89 12.43 8.89 9.76
C GLU A 89 11.73 7.53 9.70
N ASP A 90 12.26 6.59 10.48
CA ASP A 90 11.50 5.48 11.07
C ASP A 90 12.13 5.18 12.44
N GLY A 91 11.98 6.13 13.36
CA GLY A 91 12.41 6.02 14.75
C GLY A 91 11.31 5.44 15.62
N ASP A 92 11.19 4.11 15.68
CA ASP A 92 10.43 3.41 16.71
C ASP A 92 11.28 3.22 17.98
N TYR A 93 10.95 4.06 18.97
CA TYR A 93 10.95 3.89 20.42
C TYR A 93 11.65 2.64 21.05
N GLU A 94 12.77 2.88 21.76
CA GLU A 94 13.10 2.11 22.97
C GLU A 94 13.39 3.06 24.15
N GLU A 95 12.49 3.11 25.13
CA GLU A 95 12.68 3.79 26.42
C GLU A 95 13.67 2.97 27.27
N GLU A 96 14.98 3.13 27.05
CA GLU A 96 15.96 2.48 27.91
C GLU A 96 16.08 3.24 29.24
N THR A 97 15.53 2.62 30.28
CA THR A 97 15.59 3.08 31.67
C THR A 97 17.03 3.28 32.12
N THR A 98 17.45 4.52 32.37
CA THR A 98 18.76 4.80 32.96
C THR A 98 18.78 4.41 34.44
N ASP A 99 19.41 3.28 34.77
CA ASP A 99 19.89 2.98 36.13
C ASP A 99 21.43 2.96 36.16
N ASN A 100 22.03 4.06 36.64
CA ASN A 100 23.11 4.14 37.65
C ASN A 100 24.05 5.33 37.45
N ALA A 101 24.10 6.23 38.44
CA ALA A 101 25.23 6.34 39.37
C ALA A 101 24.87 7.19 40.60
#